data_AF-A0A7Y2JDH8-F1
#
_entry.id   AF-A0A7Y2JDH8-F1
#
_cell.length_a   1.000
_cell.length_b   1.000
_cell.length_c   1.000
_cell.angle_alpha   90.00
_cell.angle_beta   90.00
_cell.angle_gamma   90.00
#
_symmetry.space_group_name_H-M   'P 1'
#
loop_
_entity.id
_entity.type
_entity.pdbx_description
1 polymer ?
#
loop_
_entity_poly.entity_id
_entity_poly.type
_entity_poly.pdbx_seq_one_letter_code
_entity_poly.pdbx_strand_id
1 'polypeptide(L)' 'MPDLRKFALPILAAAGIAVADQWSKALITARFNPYEAKAVIVDFFHLVHIRNTGVAFGLLSNLDPKWVNP' A
#
# COMPACT_ATOMS: atom_id res chain seq x y z
N MET A 1 -7.54 27.44 -19.38
CA MET A 1 -8.24 26.14 -19.26
C MET A 1 -9.24 26.25 -18.12
N PRO A 2 -10.54 26.47 -18.39
CA PRO A 2 -11.54 26.28 -17.34
C PRO A 2 -11.48 24.80 -16.89
N ASP A 3 -11.82 24.53 -15.63
CA ASP A 3 -11.99 23.20 -15.00
C ASP A 3 -10.85 22.54 -14.20
N LEU A 4 -9.65 23.12 -14.08
CA LEU A 4 -8.64 22.55 -13.14
C LEU A 4 -9.12 22.62 -11.67
N ARG A 5 -9.87 23.66 -11.31
CA ARG A 5 -10.46 23.83 -9.97
C ARG A 5 -11.51 22.76 -9.66
N LYS A 6 -12.24 22.27 -10.67
CA LYS A 6 -13.26 21.23 -10.51
C LYS A 6 -12.65 19.91 -10.06
N PHE A 7 -11.42 19.64 -10.49
CA PHE A 7 -10.68 18.43 -10.12
C PHE A 7 -9.69 18.65 -8.97
N ALA A 8 -9.54 19.87 -8.45
CA ALA A 8 -8.59 20.14 -7.37
C ALA A 8 -8.89 19.28 -6.12
N LEU A 9 -10.15 19.17 -5.72
CA LEU A 9 -10.55 18.35 -4.57
C LEU A 9 -10.23 16.85 -4.78
N PRO A 10 -10.69 16.18 -5.85
CA PRO A 10 -10.35 14.77 -6.05
C PRO A 10 -8.86 14.53 -6.27
N ILE A 11 -8.12 15.46 -6.90
CA ILE A 11 -6.66 15.36 -7.03
C ILE A 11 -5.98 15.43 -5.66
N LEU A 12 -6.34 16.39 -4.82
CA LEU A 12 -5.78 16.51 -3.48
C LEU A 12 -6.14 15.31 -2.60
N ALA A 13 -7.35 14.79 -2.72
CA ALA A 13 -7.76 13.56 -2.02
C ALA A 13 -6.94 12.36 -2.49
N ALA A 14 -6.79 12.15 -3.81
CA ALA A 14 -5.98 11.07 -4.37
C ALA A 14 -4.51 11.19 -3.94
N ALA A 15 -3.95 12.40 -3.96
CA ALA A 15 -2.60 12.67 -3.49
C ALA A 15 -2.44 12.36 -1.99
N GLY A 16 -3.40 12.78 -1.16
CA GLY A 16 -3.41 12.48 0.27
C GLY A 16 -3.47 10.98 0.55
N ILE A 17 -4.34 10.25 -0.17
CA ILE A 17 -4.44 8.79 -0.07
C ILE A 17 -3.14 8.12 -0.51
N ALA A 18 -2.54 8.55 -1.62
CA ALA A 18 -1.27 8.00 -2.11
C ALA A 18 -0.12 8.23 -1.11
N VAL A 19 -0.06 9.40 -0.49
CA VAL A 19 0.94 9.70 0.56
C VAL A 19 0.71 8.81 1.78
N ALA A 20 -0.54 8.67 2.24
CA ALA A 20 -0.87 7.79 3.37
C ALA A 20 -0.53 6.32 3.08
N ASP A 21 -0.83 5.83 1.87
CA ASP A 21 -0.49 4.47 1.42
C ASP A 21 1.02 4.24 1.47
N GLN A 22 1.81 5.10 0.81
CA GLN A 22 3.26 4.93 0.77
C GLN A 22 3.92 5.08 2.14
N TRP A 23 3.45 6.02 2.95
CA TRP A 23 3.95 6.20 4.31
C TRP A 23 3.66 4.98 5.20
N SER A 24 2.45 4.43 5.13
CA SER A 24 2.10 3.23 5.90
C SER A 24 2.96 2.03 5.49
N LYS A 25 3.24 1.83 4.20
CA LYS A 25 4.14 0.80 3.70
C LYS A 25 5.57 1.00 4.19
N ALA A 26 6.10 2.22 4.12
CA ALA A 26 7.43 2.54 4.62
C ALA A 26 7.58 2.29 6.13
N LEU A 27 6.53 2.57 6.91
CA LEU A 27 6.51 2.26 8.33
C LEU A 27 6.62 0.75 8.59
N ILE A 28 5.85 -0.07 7.85
CA ILE A 28 5.89 -1.53 7.99
C ILE A 28 7.27 -2.07 7.60
N THR A 29 7.81 -1.68 6.44
CA THR A 29 9.11 -2.20 5.97
C THR A 29 10.27 -1.80 6.87
N ALA A 30 10.19 -0.65 7.55
CA ALA A 30 11.23 -0.19 8.48
C ALA A 30 11.15 -0.81 9.88
N ARG A 31 9.99 -1.35 10.28
CA ARG A 31 9.73 -1.76 11.68
C ARG A 31 9.33 -3.23 11.85
N PHE A 32 9.07 -3.94 10.76
CA PHE A 32 8.65 -5.33 10.75
C PHE A 32 9.55 -6.17 9.87
N ASN A 33 10.02 -7.30 10.40
CA ASN A 33 10.61 -8.34 9.58
C ASN A 33 9.55 -8.98 8.67
N PRO A 34 9.93 -9.56 7.52
CA PRO A 34 8.98 -10.30 6.70
C PRO A 34 8.24 -11.38 7.52
N TYR A 35 6.93 -11.46 7.33
CA TYR A 35 6.00 -12.36 8.03
C TYR A 35 5.81 -12.08 9.53
N GLU A 36 6.42 -11.03 10.07
CA GLU A 36 6.17 -10.60 11.44
C GLU A 36 4.76 -10.04 11.59
N ALA A 37 4.06 -10.48 12.64
CA ALA A 37 2.72 -10.02 13.01
C ALA A 37 2.76 -9.34 14.39
N LYS A 38 2.16 -8.15 14.51
CA LYS A 38 1.97 -7.46 15.80
C LYS A 38 0.50 -7.08 15.96
N ALA A 39 -0.06 -7.43 17.11
CA ALA A 39 -1.42 -7.06 17.47
C ALA A 39 -1.50 -5.54 17.75
N VAL A 40 -2.49 -4.90 17.16
CA VAL A 40 -2.93 -3.55 17.52
C VAL A 40 -4.13 -3.64 18.45
N ILE A 41 -5.07 -4.54 18.12
CA ILE A 41 -6.16 -4.96 18.99
C ILE A 41 -6.04 -6.47 19.11
N VAL A 42 -5.77 -6.94 20.33
CA VAL A 42 -5.59 -8.38 20.62
C VAL A 42 -6.78 -9.16 20.08
N ASP A 43 -6.50 -10.27 19.41
CA ASP A 43 -7.46 -11.20 18.78
C ASP A 43 -8.37 -10.64 17.67
N PHE A 44 -8.22 -9.36 17.29
CA PHE A 44 -9.06 -8.73 16.27
C PHE A 44 -8.28 -8.09 15.12
N PHE A 45 -7.26 -7.28 15.42
CA PHE A 45 -6.55 -6.51 14.41
C PHE A 45 -5.03 -6.60 14.58
N HIS A 46 -4.37 -7.11 13.54
CA HIS A 46 -2.92 -7.32 13.49
C HIS A 46 -2.34 -6.66 12.26
N LEU A 47 -1.17 -6.04 12.42
CA LEU A 47 -0.33 -5.61 11.31
C LEU A 47 0.63 -6.74 10.99
N VAL A 48 0.65 -7.15 9.72
CA VAL A 48 1.50 -8.25 9.23
C VAL A 48 2.27 -7.78 8.00
N HIS A 49 3.59 -7.97 7.99
CA HIS A 49 4.42 -7.64 6.83
C HIS A 49 4.41 -8.78 5.82
N ILE A 50 3.59 -8.65 4.77
CA ILE A 50 3.55 -9.55 3.63
C ILE A 50 3.93 -8.79 2.35
N ARG A 51 4.79 -9.39 1.52
CA ARG A 51 5.03 -8.92 0.15
C ARG A 51 4.20 -9.75 -0.81
N ASN A 52 3.24 -9.12 -1.47
CA ASN A 52 2.41 -9.78 -2.46
C ASN A 52 2.95 -9.50 -3.87
N THR A 53 3.45 -10.53 -4.54
CA THR A 53 4.04 -10.43 -5.89
C THR A 53 3.01 -10.54 -7.01
N GLY A 54 1.73 -10.69 -6.67
CA GLY A 54 0.61 -10.73 -7.62
C GLY A 54 -0.68 -10.25 -6.96
N VAL A 55 -1.81 -10.55 -7.57
CA VAL A 55 -3.15 -10.38 -6.97
C VAL A 55 -3.55 -11.70 -6.29
N ALA A 56 -4.76 -11.77 -5.74
CA ALA A 56 -5.29 -12.99 -5.14
C ALA A 56 -5.13 -14.22 -6.06
N PHE A 57 -4.86 -15.39 -5.47
CA PHE A 57 -4.76 -16.69 -6.15
C PHE A 57 -3.70 -16.79 -7.25
N GLY A 58 -2.63 -16.00 -7.18
CA GLY A 58 -1.54 -16.06 -8.16
C GLY A 58 -1.86 -15.40 -9.49
N LEU A 59 -2.99 -14.69 -9.59
CA LEU A 59 -3.29 -13.85 -10.74
C LEU A 59 -2.21 -12.76 -10.85
N LEU A 60 -1.55 -12.66 -12.02
CA LEU A 60 -0.43 -11.73 -12.27
C LEU A 60 0.85 -11.99 -11.45
N SER A 61 1.07 -13.19 -10.90
CA SER A 61 2.31 -13.51 -10.17
C SER A 61 3.58 -13.56 -11.03
N ASN A 62 3.43 -13.63 -12.36
CA ASN A 62 4.52 -13.69 -13.34
C ASN A 62 4.78 -12.34 -14.04
N LEU A 63 4.38 -11.21 -13.43
CA LEU A 63 4.70 -9.90 -13.98
C LEU A 63 6.22 -9.66 -13.97
N ASP A 64 6.67 -8.82 -14.91
CA ASP A 64 8.07 -8.40 -14.97
C ASP A 64 8.52 -7.86 -13.60
N PRO A 65 9.65 -8.35 -13.04
CA PRO A 65 10.12 -7.99 -11.70
C PRO A 65 10.17 -6.47 -11.42
N LYS A 66 10.36 -5.64 -12.46
CA LYS A 66 10.36 -4.17 -12.32
C LYS A 66 9.04 -3.59 -11.81
N TRP A 67 7.93 -4.32 -11.99
CA TRP A 67 6.60 -3.95 -11.51
C TRP A 67 6.22 -4.62 -10.19
N VAL A 68 6.97 -5.64 -9.79
CA VAL A 68 6.66 -6.50 -8.63
C VAL A 68 7.41 -6.06 -7.38
N ASN A 69 8.66 -5.61 -7.53
CA ASN A 69 9.51 -5.22 -6.40
C ASN A 69 10.42 -4.03 -6.78
N PRO A 70 9.86 -2.81 -6.93
CA PRO A 70 10.66 -1.58 -7.07
C PRO A 70 11.40 -1.19 -5.79
#